data_AF-E1VM27-F1
#
_entry.id   AF-E1VM27-F1
#
_cell.length_a   1.000
_cell.length_b   1.000
_cell.length_c   1.000
_cell.angle_alpha   90.00
_cell.angle_beta   90.00
_cell.angle_gamma   90.00
#
_symmetry.space_group_name_H-M   'P 1'
#
loop_
_entity.id
_entity.type
_entity.pdbx_description
1 polymer ?
#
loop_
_entity_poly.entity_id
_entity_poly.type
_entity_poly.pdbx_seq_one_letter_code
_entity_poly.pdbx_strand_id
1 'polypeptide(L)' 'MRDTESVGPQEITWHGRAVAVVLSKAEYERLTGAGQSLVEFMRRSPLFGSDDIDLTRDASLTREVQF' A
#
# COMPACT_ATOMS: atom_id res chain seq x y z
N MET A 1 -22.07 12.11 -8.83
CA MET A 1 -20.96 11.12 -8.82
C MET A 1 -20.25 10.96 -10.16
N ARG A 2 -20.60 11.71 -11.23
CA ARG A 2 -19.91 11.62 -12.53
C ARG A 2 -18.76 12.62 -12.70
N ASP A 3 -18.73 13.70 -11.92
CA ASP A 3 -17.81 14.82 -12.16
C ASP A 3 -16.39 14.56 -11.62
N THR A 4 -16.23 13.75 -10.57
CA THR A 4 -14.92 13.44 -10.00
C THR A 4 -14.05 12.62 -10.96
N GLU A 5 -14.64 11.83 -11.85
CA GLU A 5 -13.89 11.02 -12.82
C GLU A 5 -13.23 11.86 -13.93
N SER A 6 -13.69 13.10 -14.16
CA SER A 6 -13.22 13.96 -15.25
C SER A 6 -12.51 15.24 -14.81
N VAL A 7 -12.70 15.68 -13.56
CA VAL A 7 -12.17 16.97 -13.05
C VAL A 7 -11.00 16.78 -12.07
N GLY A 8 -10.76 15.56 -11.57
CA GLY A 8 -9.69 15.25 -10.62
C GLY A 8 -10.08 15.47 -9.15
N PRO A 9 -9.12 15.36 -8.21
CA PRO A 9 -9.35 15.49 -6.77
C PRO A 9 -9.97 16.84 -6.38
N GLN A 10 -10.96 16.82 -5.49
CA GLN A 10 -11.64 18.03 -5.01
C GLN A 10 -11.46 18.22 -3.50
N GLU A 11 -11.08 19.42 -3.08
CA GLU A 11 -10.95 19.76 -1.66
C GLU A 11 -12.30 20.10 -1.03
N ILE A 12 -12.52 19.57 0.19
CA ILE A 12 -13.62 19.98 1.08
C ILE A 12 -13.03 20.90 2.15
N THR A 13 -13.60 22.09 2.27
CA THR A 13 -13.19 23.08 3.27
C THR A 13 -14.23 23.23 4.38
N TRP A 14 -13.76 23.42 5.61
CA TRP A 14 -14.58 23.77 6.78
C TRP A 14 -13.99 25.04 7.41
N HIS A 15 -14.80 26.10 7.49
CA HIS A 15 -14.37 27.44 7.92
C HIS A 15 -13.08 27.95 7.24
N GLY A 16 -12.98 27.78 5.91
CA GLY A 16 -11.83 28.26 5.13
C GLY A 16 -10.56 27.42 5.26
N ARG A 17 -10.61 26.28 5.98
CA ARG A 17 -9.50 25.33 6.08
C ARG A 17 -9.83 24.05 5.31
N ALA A 18 -8.91 23.57 4.49
CA ALA A 18 -9.02 22.26 3.88
C ALA A 18 -9.01 21.17 4.96
N VAL A 19 -10.05 20.33 4.98
CA VAL A 19 -10.23 19.26 5.99
C VAL A 19 -10.29 17.86 5.39
N ALA A 20 -10.66 17.73 4.12
CA ALA A 20 -10.72 16.46 3.41
C ALA A 20 -10.59 16.65 1.90
N VAL A 21 -10.32 15.57 1.16
CA VAL A 21 -10.29 15.52 -0.30
C VAL A 21 -11.17 14.37 -0.78
N VAL A 22 -12.00 14.62 -1.80
CA VAL A 22 -12.80 13.59 -2.48
C VAL A 22 -12.05 13.08 -3.70
N LEU A 23 -11.93 11.75 -3.79
CA LEU A 23 -11.29 11.03 -4.88
C LEU A 23 -12.28 10.07 -5.54
N SER A 24 -12.01 9.70 -6.80
CA SER A 24 -12.67 8.55 -7.41
C SER A 24 -12.29 7.27 -6.64
N LYS A 25 -13.19 6.26 -6.65
CA LYS A 25 -12.93 4.97 -5.98
C LYS A 25 -11.66 4.30 -6.53
N ALA A 26 -11.47 4.33 -7.84
CA ALA A 26 -10.30 3.76 -8.50
C ALA A 26 -8.99 4.47 -8.11
N GLU A 27 -8.98 5.80 -7.99
CA GLU A 27 -7.79 6.54 -7.52
C GLU A 27 -7.48 6.28 -6.07
N TYR A 28 -8.50 6.21 -5.21
CA TYR A 28 -8.32 5.82 -3.82
C TYR A 28 -7.69 4.44 -3.72
N GLU A 29 -8.25 3.44 -4.39
CA GLU A 29 -7.73 2.06 -4.39
C GLU A 29 -6.30 1.96 -4.94
N ARG A 30 -5.97 2.74 -5.98
CA ARG A 30 -4.59 2.83 -6.49
C ARG A 30 -3.63 3.41 -5.46
N LEU A 31 -4.01 4.48 -4.77
CA LEU A 31 -3.17 5.15 -3.77
C LEU A 31 -3.00 4.31 -2.50
N THR A 32 -4.05 3.65 -2.04
CA THR A 32 -4.01 2.82 -0.83
C THR A 32 -3.49 1.40 -1.08
N GLY A 33 -3.24 1.05 -2.35
CA GLY A 33 -2.99 -0.33 -2.75
C GLY A 33 -4.26 -1.18 -2.75
N ALA A 34 -4.25 -2.26 -3.54
CA ALA A 34 -5.41 -3.09 -3.86
C ALA A 34 -5.95 -3.95 -2.68
N GLY A 35 -5.74 -3.56 -1.42
CA GLY A 35 -6.30 -4.28 -0.26
C GLY A 35 -5.78 -5.70 -0.06
N GLN A 36 -4.75 -6.14 -0.80
CA GLN A 36 -4.18 -7.46 -0.63
C GLN A 36 -3.36 -7.50 0.65
N SER A 37 -3.70 -8.44 1.52
CA SER A 37 -2.92 -8.67 2.73
C SER A 37 -1.54 -9.22 2.36
N LEU A 38 -0.54 -8.95 3.21
CA LEU A 38 0.78 -9.56 3.08
C LEU A 38 0.69 -11.09 2.98
N VAL A 39 -0.26 -11.70 3.71
CA VAL A 39 -0.51 -13.15 3.68
C VAL A 39 -0.99 -13.60 2.29
N GLU A 40 -1.94 -12.89 1.69
CA GLU A 40 -2.45 -13.22 0.37
C GLU A 40 -1.37 -13.07 -0.71
N PHE A 41 -0.55 -12.01 -0.61
CA PHE A 41 0.60 -11.82 -1.47
C PHE A 41 1.58 -13.01 -1.37
N MET A 42 1.98 -13.38 -0.15
CA MET A 42 2.91 -14.49 0.08
C MET A 42 2.37 -15.83 -0.40
N ARG A 43 1.05 -16.09 -0.26
CA ARG A 43 0.41 -17.34 -0.73
C ARG A 43 0.34 -17.48 -2.25
N ARG A 44 0.26 -16.37 -2.98
CA ARG A 44 0.27 -16.39 -4.45
C ARG A 44 1.67 -16.48 -5.05
N SER A 45 2.70 -16.29 -4.23
CA SER A 45 4.09 -16.39 -4.68
C SER A 45 4.38 -17.81 -5.18
N PRO A 46 5.16 -17.98 -6.26
CA PRO A 46 5.71 -19.28 -6.66
C PRO A 46 6.56 -19.95 -5.57
N LEU A 47 6.98 -19.18 -4.56
CA LEU A 47 7.76 -19.63 -3.42
C LEU A 47 6.90 -20.20 -2.29
N PHE A 48 5.57 -20.10 -2.38
CA PHE A 48 4.68 -20.64 -1.36
C PHE A 48 4.81 -22.17 -1.30
N GLY A 49 5.23 -22.68 -0.14
CA GLY A 49 5.48 -24.11 0.06
C GLY A 49 6.82 -24.60 -0.50
N SER A 50 7.74 -23.70 -0.86
CA SER A 50 9.10 -24.09 -1.25
C SER A 50 9.89 -24.57 -0.04
N ASP A 51 10.45 -25.78 -0.11
CA ASP A 51 11.32 -26.36 0.92
C ASP A 51 12.75 -25.76 0.89
N ASP A 52 13.11 -25.05 -0.17
CA ASP A 52 14.45 -24.49 -0.38
C ASP A 52 14.60 -23.06 0.19
N ILE A 53 13.67 -22.64 1.04
CA ILE A 53 13.68 -21.31 1.67
C ILE A 53 13.72 -21.47 3.18
N ASP A 54 14.84 -21.07 3.77
CA ASP A 54 14.96 -20.97 5.21
C ASP A 54 14.27 -19.71 5.72
N LEU A 55 13.14 -19.90 6.42
CA LEU A 55 12.38 -18.82 7.06
C LEU A 55 12.77 -18.61 8.53
N THR A 56 13.79 -19.31 9.02
CA THR A 56 14.28 -19.11 10.38
C THR A 56 14.90 -17.73 10.54
N ARG A 57 14.79 -17.18 11.75
CA ARG A 57 15.36 -15.87 12.05
C ARG A 57 16.86 -16.02 12.25
N ASP A 58 17.65 -15.35 11.42
CA ASP A 58 19.08 -15.19 11.63
C ASP A 58 19.33 -14.36 12.91
N ALA A 59 20.14 -14.91 13.81
CA ALA A 59 20.47 -14.32 15.11
C ALA A 59 21.84 -13.62 15.14
N SER A 60 22.51 -13.51 13.99
CA SER A 60 23.75 -12.76 13.85
C SER A 60 23.52 -11.27 14.08
N LEU A 61 24.62 -10.56 14.32
CA LEU A 61 24.60 -9.10 14.44
C LEU A 61 24.32 -8.47 13.07
N THR A 62 23.74 -7.27 13.09
CA THR A 62 23.56 -6.46 11.89
C THR A 62 24.89 -6.28 11.16
N ARG A 63 24.83 -6.24 9.83
CA ARG A 63 25.99 -5.98 8.97
C ARG A 63 26.69 -4.67 9.36
N GLU A 64 28.02 -4.68 9.37
CA GLU A 64 28.82 -3.46 9.48
C GLU A 64 28.57 -2.54 8.28
N VAL A 65 28.18 -1.29 8.55
CA VAL A 65 28.01 -0.25 7.55
C VAL A 65 29.03 0.86 7.78
N GLN A 66 29.75 1.23 6.72
CA GLN A 66 30.59 2.43 6.70
C GLN A 66 29.74 3.59 6.19
N PHE A 67 29.80 4.72 6.89
CA PHE A 67 29.12 5.97 6.51
C PHE A 67 30.05 6.86 5.69
#